data_AF-A0A1V5UGV7-F1
#
_entry.id   AF-A0A1V5UGV7-F1
#
_cell.length_a   1.000
_cell.length_b   1.000
_cell.length_c   1.000
_cell.angle_alpha   90.00
_cell.angle_beta   90.00
_cell.angle_gamma   90.00
#
_symmetry.space_group_name_H-M   'P 1'
#
loop_
_entity.id
_entity.type
_entity.pdbx_description
1 polymer ?
#
loop_
_entity_poly.entity_id
_entity_poly.type
_entity_poly.pdbx_seq_one_letter_code
_entity_poly.pdbx_strand_id
1 'polypeptide(L)'
;MNKYNALIQDKLIIDIFRYLYEDTCETTYTQSDVILLKQPEGTDHYVFKADKDLVASEEDDLYKKLKELSFHTDNYCFDSKPEKVFFDDYLLGHKEKKIKKIYFTGMFTSTSSGFSIQYVDPETNAIRNYYPDFIVVYEDGTREFIEVKGDNKIDDKVVKAKEEAAKEVAKALKTKYRMIKSSVIMKGKDY
;
A
#
# COMPACT_ATOMS: atom_id res chain seq x y z
N MET A 1 -23.27 24.35 32.78
CA MET A 1 -21.92 23.87 32.43
C MET A 1 -20.99 25.08 32.37
N ASN A 2 -19.91 25.11 33.16
CA ASN A 2 -19.01 26.27 33.26
C ASN A 2 -18.01 26.28 32.09
N LYS A 3 -17.83 27.45 31.44
CA LYS A 3 -16.93 27.68 30.29
C LYS A 3 -15.47 27.29 30.53
N TYR A 4 -15.04 27.17 31.79
CA TYR A 4 -13.65 26.85 32.14
C TYR A 4 -13.35 25.36 32.32
N ASN A 5 -14.37 24.50 32.39
CA ASN A 5 -14.14 23.05 32.59
C ASN A 5 -13.43 22.41 31.39
N ALA A 6 -13.65 22.90 30.17
CA ALA A 6 -12.93 22.46 28.99
C ALA A 6 -11.43 22.77 29.10
N LEU A 7 -11.06 23.93 29.66
CA LEU A 7 -9.66 24.35 29.81
C LEU A 7 -8.89 23.48 30.83
N ILE A 8 -9.59 22.97 31.84
CA ILE A 8 -9.03 22.00 32.79
C ILE A 8 -8.74 20.68 32.07
N GLN A 9 -9.72 20.13 31.35
CA GLN A 9 -9.61 18.82 30.70
C GLN A 9 -8.60 18.83 29.53
N ASP A 10 -8.69 19.83 28.66
CA ASP A 10 -7.97 19.82 27.38
C ASP A 10 -6.55 20.37 27.48
N LYS A 11 -6.18 21.01 28.59
CA LYS A 11 -4.88 21.67 28.73
C LYS A 11 -4.21 21.38 30.06
N LEU A 12 -4.86 21.71 31.17
CA LEU A 12 -4.23 21.56 32.48
C LEU A 12 -3.90 20.10 32.81
N ILE A 13 -4.84 19.18 32.55
CA ILE A 13 -4.62 17.74 32.79
C ILE A 13 -3.52 17.18 31.88
N ILE A 14 -3.53 17.53 30.59
CA ILE A 14 -2.51 17.07 29.63
C ILE A 14 -1.12 17.58 30.01
N ASP A 15 -1.01 18.86 30.38
CA ASP A 15 0.28 19.47 30.74
C ASP A 15 0.82 18.91 32.06
N ILE A 16 -0.05 18.68 33.06
CA ILE A 16 0.33 18.03 34.32
C ILE A 16 0.76 16.58 34.05
N PHE A 17 0.03 15.83 33.22
CA PHE A 17 0.39 14.46 32.88
C PHE A 17 1.78 14.40 32.22
N ARG A 18 2.03 15.24 31.21
CA ARG A 18 3.35 15.34 30.54
C ARG A 18 4.48 15.80 31.46
N TYR A 19 4.18 16.55 32.52
CA TYR A 19 5.17 16.95 33.52
C TYR A 19 5.49 15.83 34.51
N LEU A 20 4.46 15.05 34.91
CA LEU A 20 4.59 14.00 35.92
C LEU A 20 5.11 12.68 35.36
N TYR A 21 4.88 12.42 34.07
CA TYR A 21 5.22 11.15 33.43
C TYR A 21 6.16 11.38 32.25
N GLU A 22 7.19 10.55 32.17
CA GLU A 22 8.06 10.45 31.01
C GLU A 22 7.54 9.32 30.11
N ASP A 23 7.12 9.66 28.89
CA ASP A 23 6.63 8.67 27.93
C ASP A 23 7.83 7.93 27.32
N THR A 24 8.03 6.66 27.72
CA THR A 24 9.01 5.76 27.10
C THR A 24 8.33 4.88 26.06
N CYS A 25 8.69 5.04 24.79
CA CYS A 25 8.24 4.16 23.72
C CYS A 25 9.28 3.06 23.44
N GLU A 26 8.88 1.80 23.57
CA GLU A 26 9.68 0.66 23.13
C GLU A 26 9.09 0.10 21.83
N THR A 27 9.93 -0.07 20.81
CA THR A 27 9.55 -0.72 19.55
C THR A 27 10.18 -2.11 19.50
N THR A 28 9.35 -3.13 19.33
CA THR A 28 9.80 -4.51 19.13
C THR A 28 9.52 -4.96 17.70
N TYR A 29 10.37 -5.83 17.18
CA TYR A 29 10.22 -6.40 15.84
C TYR A 29 10.10 -7.91 15.96
N THR A 30 9.03 -8.47 15.40
CA THR A 30 8.86 -9.91 15.26
C THR A 30 8.90 -10.25 13.78
N GLN A 31 9.78 -11.16 13.40
CA GLN A 31 9.81 -11.67 12.04
C GLN A 31 8.68 -12.69 11.87
N SER A 32 7.84 -12.49 10.86
CA SER A 32 6.81 -13.44 10.46
C SER A 32 6.71 -13.49 8.94
N ASP A 33 6.38 -14.67 8.42
CA ASP A 33 6.01 -14.83 7.03
C ASP A 33 4.51 -14.51 6.87
N VAL A 34 4.20 -13.71 5.86
CA VAL A 34 2.82 -13.31 5.54
C VAL A 34 2.43 -13.88 4.19
N ILE A 35 1.24 -14.46 4.13
CA ILE A 35 0.63 -14.91 2.88
C ILE A 35 0.04 -13.67 2.19
N LEU A 36 0.57 -13.30 1.03
CA LEU A 36 0.08 -12.11 0.30
C LEU A 36 -1.39 -12.23 -0.10
N LEU A 37 -1.82 -13.42 -0.50
CA LEU A 37 -3.20 -13.73 -0.85
C LEU A 37 -3.63 -15.06 -0.24
N LYS A 38 -4.64 -15.00 0.62
CA LYS A 38 -5.28 -16.14 1.25
C LYS A 38 -6.25 -16.80 0.25
N GLN A 39 -6.76 -17.97 0.58
CA GLN A 39 -7.89 -18.54 -0.16
C GLN A 39 -9.20 -17.92 0.34
N PRO A 40 -10.20 -17.63 -0.52
CA PRO A 40 -11.48 -17.14 -0.05
C PRO A 40 -12.21 -18.22 0.76
N GLU A 41 -12.96 -17.78 1.78
CA GLU A 41 -13.72 -18.70 2.63
C GLU A 41 -14.98 -19.17 1.91
N GLY A 42 -15.12 -20.49 1.76
CA GLY A 42 -16.30 -21.11 1.15
C GLY A 42 -16.35 -21.10 -0.39
N THR A 43 -15.33 -20.58 -1.06
CA THR A 43 -15.19 -20.63 -2.53
C THR A 43 -13.77 -21.02 -2.94
N ASP A 44 -13.60 -21.43 -4.20
CA ASP A 44 -12.31 -21.68 -4.83
C ASP A 44 -11.78 -20.47 -5.63
N HIS A 45 -12.56 -19.40 -5.74
CA HIS A 45 -12.23 -18.21 -6.52
C HIS A 45 -12.74 -16.92 -5.88
N TYR A 46 -12.10 -15.81 -6.27
CA TYR A 46 -12.56 -14.46 -5.97
C TYR A 46 -13.43 -13.91 -7.10
N VAL A 47 -14.39 -13.05 -6.76
CA VAL A 47 -15.24 -12.36 -7.73
C VAL A 47 -15.03 -10.86 -7.60
N PHE A 48 -14.57 -10.23 -8.68
CA PHE A 48 -14.37 -8.79 -8.78
C PHE A 48 -15.16 -8.22 -9.95
N LYS A 49 -15.61 -6.97 -9.80
CA LYS A 49 -16.19 -6.20 -10.91
C LYS A 49 -15.12 -5.22 -11.39
N ALA A 50 -14.72 -5.35 -12.65
CA ALA A 50 -13.71 -4.50 -13.27
C ALA A 50 -14.13 -4.09 -14.67
N ASP A 51 -13.57 -2.97 -15.14
CA ASP A 51 -13.60 -2.63 -16.56
C ASP A 51 -12.69 -3.60 -17.32
N LYS A 52 -13.14 -4.10 -18.47
CA LYS A 52 -12.37 -5.06 -19.28
C LYS A 52 -11.02 -4.50 -19.70
N ASP A 53 -10.95 -3.19 -19.95
CA ASP A 53 -9.70 -2.52 -20.35
C ASP A 53 -8.70 -2.38 -19.18
N LEU A 54 -9.16 -2.62 -17.94
CA LEU A 54 -8.38 -2.60 -16.71
C LEU A 54 -8.10 -4.00 -16.16
N VAL A 55 -8.38 -5.06 -16.93
CA VAL A 55 -8.04 -6.43 -16.55
C VAL A 55 -6.76 -6.85 -17.28
N ALA A 56 -5.85 -7.49 -16.55
CA ALA A 56 -4.70 -8.19 -17.10
C ALA A 56 -4.77 -9.65 -16.68
N SER A 57 -4.72 -10.58 -17.63
CA SER A 57 -4.72 -12.02 -17.37
C SER A 57 -3.34 -12.60 -17.58
N GLU A 58 -2.90 -13.54 -16.73
CA GLU A 58 -1.61 -14.21 -16.93
C GLU A 58 -1.52 -14.97 -18.26
N GLU A 59 -2.67 -15.29 -18.85
CA GLU A 59 -2.79 -16.00 -20.13
C GLU A 59 -2.81 -15.07 -21.36
N ASP A 60 -2.88 -13.75 -21.17
CA ASP A 60 -2.77 -12.80 -22.30
C ASP A 60 -1.40 -12.94 -22.96
N ASP A 61 -1.35 -12.89 -24.30
CA ASP A 61 -0.12 -13.04 -25.08
C ASP A 61 1.01 -12.09 -24.63
N LEU A 62 0.62 -10.90 -24.13
CA LEU A 62 1.54 -9.88 -23.60
C LEU A 62 2.24 -10.35 -22.31
N TYR A 63 1.52 -11.02 -21.41
CA TYR A 63 2.02 -11.37 -20.07
C TYR A 63 2.46 -12.82 -19.95
N LYS A 64 1.98 -13.71 -20.81
CA LYS A 64 2.23 -15.16 -20.75
C LYS A 64 3.71 -15.54 -20.63
N LYS A 65 4.59 -14.78 -21.28
CA LYS A 65 6.06 -14.98 -21.23
C LYS A 65 6.71 -14.42 -19.96
N LEU A 66 6.03 -13.55 -19.24
CA LEU A 66 6.51 -12.81 -18.07
C LEU A 66 5.71 -13.13 -16.80
N LYS A 67 4.80 -14.12 -16.84
CA LYS A 67 3.95 -14.46 -15.69
C LYS A 67 4.75 -14.87 -14.46
N GLU A 68 5.86 -15.55 -14.67
CA GLU A 68 6.82 -15.90 -13.62
C GLU A 68 7.50 -14.69 -12.97
N LEU A 69 7.40 -13.48 -13.52
CA LEU A 69 7.89 -12.26 -12.88
C LEU A 69 6.78 -11.55 -12.08
N SER A 70 5.55 -12.05 -12.12
CA SER A 70 4.40 -11.35 -11.58
C SER A 70 3.35 -12.34 -11.06
N PHE A 71 2.07 -12.06 -11.33
CA PHE A 71 0.87 -12.88 -11.16
C PHE A 71 0.95 -13.88 -10.00
N HIS A 72 0.39 -13.45 -8.86
CA HIS A 72 0.04 -14.34 -7.75
C HIS A 72 -1.46 -14.73 -7.78
N THR A 73 -2.13 -14.37 -8.88
CA THR A 73 -3.49 -14.73 -9.27
C THR A 73 -3.58 -14.78 -10.79
N ASP A 74 -4.59 -15.48 -11.31
CA ASP A 74 -4.82 -15.61 -12.75
C ASP A 74 -5.10 -14.26 -13.43
N ASN A 75 -5.73 -13.34 -12.71
CA ASN A 75 -6.11 -12.03 -13.21
C ASN A 75 -5.82 -10.93 -12.20
N TYR A 76 -5.40 -9.77 -12.70
CA TYR A 76 -5.37 -8.51 -11.96
C TYR A 76 -6.45 -7.57 -12.51
N CYS A 77 -7.19 -6.96 -11.59
CA CYS A 77 -8.23 -5.98 -11.85
C CYS A 77 -7.76 -4.63 -11.32
N PHE A 78 -7.18 -3.79 -12.17
CA PHE A 78 -6.65 -2.49 -11.75
C PHE A 78 -7.78 -1.52 -11.41
N ASP A 79 -7.58 -0.70 -10.37
CA ASP A 79 -8.56 0.31 -9.97
C ASP A 79 -8.50 1.53 -10.89
N SER A 80 -7.38 1.70 -11.60
CA SER A 80 -7.18 2.83 -12.50
C SER A 80 -6.30 2.52 -13.71
N LYS A 81 -6.51 3.27 -14.81
CA LYS A 81 -5.66 3.20 -16.01
C LYS A 81 -4.17 3.47 -15.70
N PRO A 82 -3.79 4.47 -14.88
CA PRO A 82 -2.41 4.68 -14.48
C PRO A 82 -1.76 3.47 -13.80
N GLU A 83 -2.47 2.71 -12.96
CA GLU A 83 -1.92 1.48 -12.36
C GLU A 83 -1.61 0.42 -13.41
N LYS A 84 -2.53 0.20 -14.36
CA LYS A 84 -2.29 -0.75 -15.45
C LYS A 84 -1.08 -0.33 -16.29
N VAL A 85 -1.00 0.96 -16.67
CA VAL A 85 0.15 1.49 -17.43
C VAL A 85 1.45 1.33 -16.64
N PHE A 86 1.43 1.64 -15.35
CA PHE A 86 2.57 1.45 -14.46
C PHE A 86 3.03 -0.02 -14.44
N PHE A 87 2.07 -0.94 -14.29
CA PHE A 87 2.32 -2.38 -14.28
C PHE A 87 2.97 -2.84 -15.59
N ASP A 88 2.40 -2.43 -16.72
CA ASP A 88 2.91 -2.76 -18.06
C ASP A 88 4.34 -2.22 -18.23
N ASP A 89 4.60 -0.96 -17.86
CA ASP A 89 5.92 -0.33 -17.95
C ASP A 89 6.98 -0.98 -17.05
N TYR A 90 6.59 -1.45 -15.86
CA TYR A 90 7.51 -2.17 -14.95
C TYR A 90 7.76 -3.60 -15.42
N LEU A 91 6.72 -4.32 -15.83
CA LEU A 91 6.84 -5.71 -16.24
C LEU A 91 7.57 -5.85 -17.59
N LEU A 92 7.24 -5.02 -18.57
CA LEU A 92 7.90 -5.04 -19.88
C LEU A 92 9.33 -4.47 -19.80
N GLY A 93 9.55 -3.44 -18.98
CA GLY A 93 10.86 -2.85 -18.69
C GLY A 93 11.72 -3.61 -17.67
N HIS A 94 11.32 -4.82 -17.25
CA HIS A 94 11.93 -5.54 -16.11
C HIS A 94 13.46 -5.69 -16.19
N LYS A 95 14.02 -5.89 -17.40
CA LYS A 95 15.46 -6.06 -17.61
C LYS A 95 16.26 -4.82 -17.22
N GLU A 96 15.75 -3.64 -17.57
CA GLU A 96 16.39 -2.37 -17.26
C GLU A 96 16.27 -2.05 -15.77
N LYS A 97 15.13 -2.39 -15.17
CA LYS A 97 14.82 -2.13 -13.76
C LYS A 97 15.31 -3.20 -12.79
N LYS A 98 15.90 -4.30 -13.27
CA LYS A 98 16.36 -5.46 -12.45
C LYS A 98 15.28 -5.98 -11.51
N ILE A 99 14.06 -6.13 -12.02
CA ILE A 99 12.92 -6.62 -11.26
C ILE A 99 12.93 -8.15 -11.24
N LYS A 100 12.85 -8.71 -10.04
CA LYS A 100 12.69 -10.15 -9.80
C LYS A 100 11.21 -10.54 -9.76
N LYS A 101 10.40 -9.78 -9.01
CA LYS A 101 8.95 -9.96 -8.92
C LYS A 101 8.23 -8.61 -8.81
N ILE A 102 7.06 -8.48 -9.42
CA ILE A 102 6.12 -7.36 -9.20
C ILE A 102 4.72 -7.93 -8.93
N TYR A 103 4.09 -7.52 -7.85
CA TYR A 103 2.76 -7.95 -7.47
C TYR A 103 1.82 -6.76 -7.37
N PHE A 104 0.66 -6.85 -8.00
CA PHE A 104 -0.42 -5.88 -7.81
C PHE A 104 -1.31 -6.33 -6.65
N THR A 105 -1.32 -5.57 -5.57
CA THR A 105 -2.06 -5.89 -4.34
C THR A 105 -3.27 -4.99 -4.11
N GLY A 106 -3.44 -3.92 -4.89
CA GLY A 106 -4.50 -2.92 -4.71
C GLY A 106 -5.93 -3.49 -4.71
N MET A 107 -6.18 -4.56 -5.47
CA MET A 107 -7.52 -5.18 -5.51
C MET A 107 -7.88 -6.03 -4.29
N PHE A 108 -6.91 -6.38 -3.45
CA PHE A 108 -7.14 -7.28 -2.31
C PHE A 108 -7.37 -6.50 -1.02
N THR A 109 -8.46 -6.83 -0.32
CA THR A 109 -8.84 -6.20 0.96
C THR A 109 -8.72 -7.19 2.12
N SER A 110 -9.08 -6.75 3.33
CA SER A 110 -8.69 -7.36 4.62
C SER A 110 -8.96 -8.84 4.84
N THR A 111 -9.95 -9.44 4.17
CA THR A 111 -10.19 -10.88 4.29
C THR A 111 -9.27 -11.71 3.37
N SER A 112 -8.79 -11.10 2.29
CA SER A 112 -8.03 -11.76 1.23
C SER A 112 -6.53 -11.59 1.38
N SER A 113 -6.02 -10.47 1.90
CA SER A 113 -4.58 -10.29 2.09
C SER A 113 -4.13 -10.62 3.52
N GLY A 114 -2.97 -11.30 3.64
CA GLY A 114 -2.27 -11.47 4.91
C GLY A 114 -1.28 -10.34 5.22
N PHE A 115 -1.08 -9.39 4.31
CA PHE A 115 -0.22 -8.24 4.53
C PHE A 115 -1.05 -6.95 4.52
N SER A 116 -1.05 -6.22 5.63
CA SER A 116 -1.63 -4.88 5.71
C SER A 116 -0.73 -3.96 6.52
N ILE A 117 -0.84 -2.67 6.25
CA ILE A 117 -0.21 -1.60 7.02
C ILE A 117 -1.31 -0.92 7.81
N GLN A 118 -1.15 -0.84 9.14
CA GLN A 118 -2.10 -0.15 9.99
C GLN A 118 -1.78 1.34 10.04
N TYR A 119 -2.81 2.18 9.96
CA TYR A 119 -2.68 3.63 10.16
C TYR A 119 -3.85 4.16 10.98
N VAL A 120 -3.66 5.31 11.63
CA VAL A 120 -4.73 6.04 12.31
C VAL A 120 -5.38 6.98 11.30
N ASP A 121 -6.67 6.80 11.07
CA ASP A 121 -7.45 7.68 10.20
C ASP A 121 -7.56 9.08 10.84
N PRO A 122 -7.01 10.14 10.21
CA PRO A 122 -6.98 11.48 10.80
C PRO A 122 -8.36 12.15 10.90
N GLU A 123 -9.38 11.60 10.22
CA GLU A 123 -10.74 12.15 10.27
C GLU A 123 -11.57 11.48 11.36
N THR A 124 -11.37 10.18 11.59
CA THR A 124 -12.19 9.39 12.53
C THR A 124 -11.45 8.93 13.78
N ASN A 125 -10.12 9.06 13.82
CA ASN A 125 -9.20 8.47 14.81
C ASN A 125 -9.30 6.94 14.94
N ALA A 126 -9.93 6.25 13.98
CA ALA A 126 -10.02 4.81 13.96
C ALA A 126 -8.74 4.18 13.39
N ILE A 127 -8.35 3.02 13.91
CA ILE A 127 -7.31 2.19 13.30
C ILE A 127 -7.88 1.56 12.04
N ARG A 128 -7.18 1.74 10.91
CA ARG A 128 -7.56 1.19 9.62
C ARG A 128 -6.41 0.43 8.99
N ASN A 129 -6.75 -0.48 8.08
CA ASN A 129 -5.79 -1.19 7.25
C ASN A 129 -5.65 -0.50 5.89
N TYR A 130 -4.40 -0.44 5.42
CA TYR A 130 -3.99 0.03 4.12
C TYR A 130 -3.21 -1.08 3.42
N TYR A 131 -3.46 -1.22 2.12
CA TYR A 131 -2.82 -2.18 1.22
C TYR A 131 -2.17 -1.36 0.11
N PRO A 132 -0.83 -1.42 -0.06
CA PRO A 132 -0.18 -0.75 -1.18
C PRO A 132 -0.70 -1.26 -2.53
N ASP A 133 -0.66 -0.42 -3.56
CA ASP A 133 -1.05 -0.84 -4.91
C ASP A 133 -0.11 -1.91 -5.46
N PHE A 134 1.20 -1.75 -5.26
CA PHE A 134 2.21 -2.72 -5.72
C PHE A 134 3.26 -3.06 -4.67
N ILE A 135 3.76 -4.29 -4.76
CA ILE A 135 4.97 -4.76 -4.09
C ILE A 135 5.96 -5.23 -5.15
N VAL A 136 7.13 -4.60 -5.19
CA VAL A 136 8.22 -4.95 -6.11
C VAL A 136 9.36 -5.58 -5.32
N VAL A 137 9.93 -6.65 -5.85
CA VAL A 137 11.15 -7.30 -5.37
C VAL A 137 12.19 -7.20 -6.48
N TYR A 138 13.34 -6.63 -6.17
CA TYR A 138 14.45 -6.48 -7.09
C TYR A 138 15.39 -7.70 -7.02
N GLU A 139 16.23 -7.87 -8.04
CA GLU A 139 17.20 -8.97 -8.11
C GLU A 139 18.23 -8.95 -6.97
N ASP A 140 18.52 -7.77 -6.42
CA ASP A 140 19.39 -7.60 -5.25
C ASP A 140 18.71 -7.95 -3.91
N GLY A 141 17.44 -8.37 -3.95
CA GLY A 141 16.63 -8.73 -2.79
C GLY A 141 15.97 -7.54 -2.09
N THR A 142 16.25 -6.31 -2.51
CA THR A 142 15.55 -5.14 -1.99
C THR A 142 14.09 -5.15 -2.44
N ARG A 143 13.24 -4.51 -1.65
CA ARG A 143 11.79 -4.44 -1.89
C ARG A 143 11.34 -3.00 -1.97
N GLU A 144 10.22 -2.79 -2.63
CA GLU A 144 9.56 -1.49 -2.68
C GLU A 144 8.05 -1.62 -2.67
N PHE A 145 7.40 -0.80 -1.85
CA PHE A 145 5.97 -0.53 -1.91
C PHE A 145 5.73 0.67 -2.80
N ILE A 146 4.84 0.51 -3.78
CA ILE A 146 4.51 1.58 -4.72
C ILE A 146 3.02 1.87 -4.64
N GLU A 147 2.71 3.15 -4.53
CA GLU A 147 1.35 3.68 -4.51
C GLU A 147 1.15 4.60 -5.71
N VAL A 148 0.08 4.39 -6.47
CA VAL A 148 -0.34 5.25 -7.57
C VAL A 148 -1.50 6.13 -7.10
N LYS A 149 -1.34 7.46 -7.21
CA LYS A 149 -2.39 8.40 -6.80
C LYS A 149 -2.61 9.54 -7.77
N GLY A 150 -3.88 9.92 -7.92
CA GLY A 150 -4.27 11.09 -8.67
C GLY A 150 -3.64 12.36 -8.10
N ASP A 151 -3.20 13.25 -8.97
CA ASP A 151 -2.46 14.47 -8.60
C ASP A 151 -3.19 15.36 -7.58
N ASN A 152 -4.53 15.37 -7.63
CA ASN A 152 -5.41 16.12 -6.73
C ASN A 152 -5.56 15.50 -5.33
N LYS A 153 -5.06 14.29 -5.12
CA LYS A 153 -5.21 13.53 -3.86
C LYS A 153 -3.93 13.43 -3.03
N ILE A 154 -2.82 13.97 -3.52
CA ILE A 154 -1.53 13.84 -2.84
C ILE A 154 -1.47 14.64 -1.52
N ASP A 155 -2.21 15.74 -1.45
CA ASP A 155 -2.31 16.55 -0.24
C ASP A 155 -3.47 16.15 0.70
N ASP A 156 -4.19 15.08 0.36
CA ASP A 156 -5.27 14.54 1.18
C ASP A 156 -4.70 13.99 2.52
N LYS A 157 -5.37 14.31 3.63
CA LYS A 157 -4.90 13.95 4.97
C LYS A 157 -4.82 12.44 5.16
N VAL A 158 -5.79 11.69 4.63
CA VAL A 158 -5.83 10.23 4.73
C VAL A 158 -4.70 9.62 3.89
N VAL A 159 -4.42 10.19 2.72
CA VAL A 159 -3.30 9.76 1.86
C VAL A 159 -1.96 9.96 2.57
N LYS A 160 -1.74 11.10 3.22
CA LYS A 160 -0.53 11.36 4.01
C LYS A 160 -0.40 10.41 5.20
N ALA A 161 -1.49 10.15 5.93
CA ALA A 161 -1.47 9.21 7.05
C ALA A 161 -1.09 7.78 6.60
N LYS A 162 -1.58 7.34 5.44
CA LYS A 162 -1.18 6.05 4.83
C LYS A 162 0.29 6.05 4.43
N GLU A 163 0.76 7.12 3.79
CA GLU A 163 2.16 7.27 3.39
C GLU A 163 3.11 7.23 4.59
N GLU A 164 2.80 7.94 5.67
CA GLU A 164 3.60 7.94 6.90
C GLU A 164 3.68 6.54 7.51
N ALA A 165 2.54 5.87 7.71
CA ALA A 165 2.50 4.50 8.22
C ALA A 165 3.28 3.52 7.32
N ALA A 166 3.14 3.67 6.00
CA ALA A 166 3.84 2.82 5.05
C ALA A 166 5.36 3.05 5.07
N LYS A 167 5.83 4.28 5.25
CA LYS A 167 7.26 4.58 5.40
C LYS A 167 7.83 4.00 6.69
N GLU A 168 7.09 4.02 7.78
CA GLU A 168 7.51 3.39 9.05
C GLU A 168 7.68 1.88 8.89
N VAL A 169 6.67 1.21 8.33
CA VAL A 169 6.75 -0.23 8.04
C VAL A 169 7.87 -0.54 7.05
N ALA A 170 8.01 0.27 5.99
CA ALA A 170 9.05 0.09 4.99
C ALA A 170 10.46 0.20 5.62
N LYS A 171 10.68 1.17 6.51
CA LYS A 171 11.94 1.31 7.26
C LYS A 171 12.26 0.08 8.09
N ALA A 172 11.26 -0.46 8.80
CA ALA A 172 11.42 -1.68 9.59
C ALA A 172 11.78 -2.90 8.72
N LEU A 173 11.18 -2.99 7.53
CA LEU A 173 11.39 -4.10 6.59
C LEU A 173 12.61 -3.92 5.68
N LYS A 174 13.36 -2.81 5.79
CA LYS A 174 14.41 -2.41 4.83
C LYS A 174 13.88 -2.34 3.39
N THR A 175 12.63 -1.93 3.26
CA THR A 175 11.87 -1.75 2.02
C THR A 175 11.81 -0.25 1.71
N LYS A 176 11.70 0.11 0.43
CA LYS A 176 11.42 1.48 0.00
C LYS A 176 9.92 1.73 -0.10
N TYR A 177 9.49 2.97 0.07
CA TYR A 177 8.12 3.39 -0.21
C TYR A 177 8.18 4.53 -1.21
N ARG A 178 7.34 4.48 -2.25
CA ARG A 178 7.23 5.53 -3.26
C ARG A 178 5.78 5.74 -3.68
N MET A 179 5.33 6.99 -3.62
CA MET A 179 4.06 7.41 -4.18
C MET A 179 4.30 8.12 -5.51
N ILE A 180 3.58 7.71 -6.55
CA ILE A 180 3.74 8.20 -7.92
C ILE A 180 2.44 8.84 -8.38
N LYS A 181 2.55 10.05 -8.95
CA LYS A 181 1.39 10.75 -9.49
C LYS A 181 0.92 10.09 -10.77
N SER A 182 -0.39 9.89 -10.90
CA SER A 182 -1.00 9.38 -12.11
C SER A 182 -0.59 10.16 -13.35
N SER A 183 -0.51 11.50 -13.29
CA SER A 183 -0.10 12.30 -14.46
C SER A 183 1.35 12.06 -14.91
N VAL A 184 2.23 11.62 -14.02
CA VAL A 184 3.63 11.32 -14.34
C VAL A 184 3.70 10.01 -15.12
N ILE A 185 2.98 8.98 -14.64
CA ILE A 185 2.88 7.68 -15.33
C ILE A 185 2.30 7.87 -16.73
N MET A 186 1.19 8.59 -16.84
CA MET A 186 0.51 8.81 -18.11
C MET A 186 1.30 9.65 -19.12
N LYS A 187 2.36 10.36 -18.69
CA LYS A 187 3.26 11.10 -19.59
C LYS A 187 4.44 10.28 -20.08
N GLY A 188 4.65 9.05 -19.58
CA GLY A 188 5.79 8.20 -19.94
C GLY A 188 7.14 8.80 -19.57
N LYS A 189 7.21 9.60 -18.50
CA LYS A 189 8.47 10.13 -17.97
C LYS A 189 9.13 9.08 -17.07
N ASP A 190 10.43 9.15 -16.84
CA ASP A 190 11.08 8.29 -15.82
C ASP A 190 10.49 8.60 -14.43
N TYR A 191 9.97 7.57 -13.75
CA TYR A 191 9.32 7.67 -12.44
C TYR A 191 9.69 6.56 -11.46
#